data_AF-A0A9D7AK01-F1
#
_entry.id   AF-A0A9D7AK01-F1
#
_cell.length_a   1.000
_cell.length_b   1.000
_cell.length_c   1.000
_cell.angle_alpha   90.00
_cell.angle_beta   90.00
_cell.angle_gamma   90.00
#
_symmetry.space_group_name_H-M   'P 1'
#
loop_
_entity.id
_entity.type
_entity.pdbx_description
1 polymer ?
#
loop_
_entity_poly.entity_id
_entity_poly.type
_entity_poly.pdbx_seq_one_letter_code
_entity_poly.pdbx_strand_id
1 'polypeptide(L)'
;MKKFTSYLIENGIEHIINKDGSIQVSGSLDLRGTQITVLPDNLSVGGSLDLRGTQITVLPDNLSVGGSLYLEGTQITVLPDNLSVGGSLYLRGTQITVLPDNLSVGGSLYLEGTQITVLPDNLSVGGYLYLEGTQITVLPDNLSVGGYLYLRGTQITVLPDNLSVGGYLDLEGTQITVLPDNLSVGGSLDLRGTQITVLPDNLSVGGSLYLDPQHISNVSYRENCGYSSRTIYSAWMDNNFKIAAGCFFGTLNEFEDAVDESYSGDAAEAYKQAARDCISELTIKLNKS
;
A
#
# COMPACT_ATOMS: atom_id res chain seq x y z
N MET A 1 -29.61 -10.25 -20.12
CA MET A 1 -30.76 -10.16 -19.19
C MET A 1 -31.38 -11.51 -18.82
N LYS A 2 -32.06 -12.26 -19.71
CA LYS A 2 -32.74 -13.54 -19.33
C LYS A 2 -31.84 -14.55 -18.59
N LYS A 3 -30.64 -14.83 -19.10
CA LYS A 3 -29.68 -15.75 -18.45
C LYS A 3 -29.28 -15.31 -17.04
N PHE A 4 -29.11 -14.00 -16.83
CA PHE A 4 -28.73 -13.45 -15.53
C PHE A 4 -29.86 -13.60 -14.51
N THR A 5 -31.09 -13.19 -14.86
CA THR A 5 -32.23 -13.33 -13.97
C THR A 5 -32.56 -14.80 -13.66
N SER A 6 -32.44 -15.70 -14.65
CA SER A 6 -32.56 -17.15 -14.42
C SER A 6 -31.54 -17.63 -13.39
N TYR A 7 -30.28 -17.21 -13.50
CA TYR A 7 -29.24 -17.56 -12.52
C TYR A 7 -29.61 -17.12 -11.10
N LEU A 8 -30.11 -15.88 -10.94
CA LEU A 8 -30.54 -15.38 -9.63
C LEU A 8 -31.65 -16.25 -9.03
N ILE A 9 -32.68 -16.59 -9.83
CA ILE A 9 -33.81 -17.40 -9.37
C ILE A 9 -33.38 -18.84 -9.05
N GLU A 10 -32.61 -19.47 -9.93
CA GLU A 10 -32.16 -20.86 -9.80
C GLU A 10 -31.27 -21.07 -8.57
N ASN A 11 -30.51 -20.05 -8.18
CA ASN A 11 -29.62 -20.10 -7.01
C ASN A 11 -30.25 -19.49 -5.75
N GLY A 12 -31.54 -19.13 -5.78
CA GLY A 12 -32.24 -18.56 -4.63
C GLY A 12 -31.65 -17.24 -4.13
N ILE A 13 -31.06 -16.46 -5.02
CA ILE A 13 -30.44 -15.17 -4.69
C ILE A 13 -31.55 -14.14 -4.49
N GLU A 14 -31.59 -13.52 -3.32
CA GLU A 14 -32.56 -12.46 -3.00
C GLU A 14 -32.31 -11.23 -3.89
N HIS A 15 -33.32 -10.83 -4.66
CA HIS A 15 -33.23 -9.70 -5.58
C HIS A 15 -34.57 -9.02 -5.82
N ILE A 16 -34.51 -7.75 -6.24
CA ILE A 16 -35.64 -6.94 -6.68
C ILE A 16 -35.40 -6.53 -8.13
N ILE A 17 -36.43 -6.67 -8.97
CA ILE A 17 -36.45 -6.13 -10.32
C ILE A 17 -37.44 -4.97 -10.33
N ASN A 18 -36.94 -3.76 -10.53
CA ASN A 18 -37.75 -2.55 -10.54
C ASN A 18 -38.45 -2.37 -11.89
N LYS A 19 -39.47 -1.49 -11.92
CA LYS A 19 -40.23 -1.21 -13.15
C LYS A 19 -39.38 -0.58 -14.26
N ASP A 20 -38.31 0.11 -13.90
CA ASP A 20 -37.33 0.69 -14.83
C ASP A 20 -36.30 -0.33 -15.34
N GLY A 21 -36.39 -1.59 -14.90
CA GLY A 21 -35.48 -2.68 -15.28
C GLY A 21 -34.22 -2.77 -14.43
N SER A 22 -33.99 -1.85 -13.48
CA SER A 22 -32.86 -1.96 -12.55
C SER A 22 -33.01 -3.19 -11.66
N ILE A 23 -31.87 -3.83 -11.35
CA ILE A 23 -31.83 -5.05 -10.54
C ILE A 23 -31.01 -4.77 -9.29
N GLN A 24 -31.61 -5.05 -8.14
CA GLN A 24 -30.96 -4.89 -6.83
C GLN A 24 -30.79 -6.26 -6.19
N VAL A 25 -29.56 -6.61 -5.81
CA VAL A 25 -29.22 -7.77 -4.99
C VAL A 25 -28.83 -7.26 -3.61
N SER A 26 -29.55 -7.65 -2.56
CA SER A 26 -29.33 -7.16 -1.19
C SER A 26 -27.99 -7.63 -0.61
N GLY A 27 -27.63 -8.88 -0.89
CA GLY A 27 -26.42 -9.53 -0.41
C GLY A 27 -25.25 -9.52 -1.40
N SER A 28 -24.33 -10.48 -1.20
CA SER A 28 -23.24 -10.70 -2.15
C SER A 28 -23.70 -11.55 -3.33
N LEU A 29 -23.11 -11.32 -4.50
CA LEU A 29 -23.41 -12.01 -5.75
C LEU A 29 -22.14 -12.71 -6.26
N ASP A 30 -22.10 -14.04 -6.17
CA ASP A 30 -21.02 -14.86 -6.75
C ASP A 30 -21.44 -15.31 -8.16
N LEU A 31 -20.74 -14.81 -9.19
CA LEU A 31 -20.87 -15.24 -10.60
C LEU A 31 -19.61 -15.95 -11.09
N ARG A 32 -18.68 -16.30 -10.21
CA ARG A 32 -17.37 -16.85 -10.56
C ARG A 32 -17.50 -18.09 -11.42
N GLY A 33 -16.75 -18.13 -12.52
CA GLY A 33 -16.73 -19.24 -13.47
C GLY A 33 -18.05 -19.51 -14.21
N THR A 34 -19.06 -18.65 -14.05
CA THR A 34 -20.32 -18.79 -14.78
C THR A 34 -20.15 -18.43 -16.25
N GLN A 35 -21.10 -18.86 -17.08
CA GLN A 35 -21.16 -18.52 -18.51
C GLN A 35 -21.82 -17.16 -18.78
N ILE A 36 -21.91 -16.30 -17.76
CA ILE A 36 -22.45 -14.95 -17.90
C ILE A 36 -21.40 -14.09 -18.62
N THR A 37 -21.84 -13.41 -19.67
CA THR A 37 -20.98 -12.57 -20.52
C THR A 37 -21.32 -11.09 -20.42
N VAL A 38 -22.48 -10.75 -19.87
CA VAL A 38 -23.01 -9.38 -19.77
C VAL A 38 -23.84 -9.26 -18.48
N LEU A 39 -23.55 -8.23 -17.68
CA LEU A 39 -24.39 -7.82 -16.56
C LEU A 39 -25.53 -6.91 -17.06
N PRO A 40 -26.70 -6.91 -16.41
CA PRO A 40 -27.77 -5.97 -16.73
C PRO A 40 -27.35 -4.53 -16.39
N ASP A 41 -27.88 -3.57 -17.15
CA ASP A 41 -27.73 -2.15 -16.85
C ASP A 41 -28.33 -1.83 -15.47
N ASN A 42 -27.74 -0.86 -14.77
CA ASN A 42 -28.17 -0.41 -13.44
C ASN A 42 -28.26 -1.56 -12.40
N LEU A 43 -27.32 -2.51 -12.45
CA LEU A 43 -27.15 -3.52 -11.41
C LEU A 43 -26.59 -2.87 -10.14
N SER A 44 -27.25 -3.12 -9.01
CA SER A 44 -26.76 -2.77 -7.68
C SER A 44 -26.60 -4.04 -6.84
N VAL A 45 -25.43 -4.21 -6.24
CA VAL A 45 -25.11 -5.33 -5.34
C VAL A 45 -24.76 -4.75 -3.98
N GLY A 46 -25.58 -5.00 -2.96
CA GLY A 46 -25.37 -4.48 -1.61
C GLY A 46 -24.14 -5.09 -0.92
N GLY A 47 -23.82 -6.34 -1.24
CA GLY A 47 -22.61 -7.03 -0.79
C GLY A 47 -21.47 -7.00 -1.81
N SER A 48 -20.64 -8.05 -1.81
CA SER A 48 -19.54 -8.20 -2.77
C SER A 48 -20.01 -8.81 -4.08
N LEU A 49 -19.37 -8.45 -5.19
CA LEU A 49 -19.62 -9.01 -6.52
C LEU A 49 -18.37 -9.75 -7.01
N ASP A 50 -18.48 -11.06 -7.24
CA ASP A 50 -17.40 -11.89 -7.76
C ASP A 50 -17.64 -12.26 -9.23
N LEU A 51 -16.83 -11.72 -10.13
CA LEU A 51 -16.89 -11.98 -11.57
C LEU A 51 -15.70 -12.84 -12.06
N ARG A 52 -14.90 -13.41 -11.15
CA ARG A 52 -13.65 -14.07 -11.53
C ARG A 52 -13.89 -15.23 -12.49
N GLY A 53 -13.06 -15.32 -13.53
CA GLY A 53 -13.17 -16.38 -14.55
C GLY A 53 -14.47 -16.37 -15.36
N THR A 54 -15.21 -15.25 -15.38
CA THR A 54 -16.31 -15.04 -16.34
C THR A 54 -15.77 -14.49 -17.66
N GLN A 55 -16.58 -14.58 -18.72
CA GLN A 55 -16.25 -14.00 -20.04
C GLN A 55 -16.74 -12.55 -20.18
N ILE A 56 -16.91 -11.83 -19.07
CA ILE A 56 -17.31 -10.42 -19.08
C ILE A 56 -16.16 -9.58 -19.63
N THR A 57 -16.52 -8.65 -20.52
CA THR A 57 -15.59 -7.71 -21.18
C THR A 57 -15.88 -6.26 -20.81
N VAL A 58 -17.10 -5.95 -20.34
CA VAL A 58 -17.56 -4.60 -20.00
C VAL A 58 -18.46 -4.67 -18.77
N LEU A 59 -18.28 -3.73 -17.84
CA LEU A 59 -19.20 -3.50 -16.73
C LEU A 59 -20.22 -2.40 -17.11
N PRO A 60 -21.46 -2.45 -16.60
CA PRO A 60 -22.45 -1.41 -16.89
C PRO A 60 -22.06 -0.08 -16.20
N ASP A 61 -22.36 1.04 -16.86
CA ASP A 61 -21.93 2.39 -16.46
C ASP A 61 -22.27 2.77 -15.01
N ASN A 62 -23.43 2.32 -14.52
CA ASN A 62 -23.94 2.63 -13.18
C ASN A 62 -23.83 1.44 -12.22
N LEU A 63 -22.83 0.56 -12.39
CA LEU A 63 -22.59 -0.54 -11.46
C LEU A 63 -22.24 0.01 -10.08
N SER A 64 -23.01 -0.40 -9.06
CA SER A 64 -22.74 -0.08 -7.66
C SER A 64 -22.53 -1.36 -6.86
N VAL A 65 -21.40 -1.46 -6.17
CA VAL A 65 -21.05 -2.61 -5.30
C VAL A 65 -20.76 -2.09 -3.90
N GLY A 66 -21.61 -2.43 -2.94
CA GLY A 66 -21.45 -2.01 -1.54
C GLY A 66 -20.27 -2.70 -0.84
N GLY A 67 -19.94 -3.92 -1.26
CA GLY A 67 -18.79 -4.68 -0.79
C GLY A 67 -17.60 -4.62 -1.75
N SER A 68 -16.87 -5.74 -1.86
CA SER A 68 -15.72 -5.85 -2.75
C SER A 68 -16.10 -6.29 -4.16
N LEU A 69 -15.33 -5.87 -5.17
CA LEU A 69 -15.49 -6.26 -6.57
C LEU A 69 -14.28 -7.06 -7.05
N TYR A 70 -14.50 -8.30 -7.49
CA TYR A 70 -13.46 -9.21 -7.97
C TYR A 70 -13.53 -9.38 -9.49
N LEU A 71 -12.52 -8.89 -10.21
CA LEU A 71 -12.45 -8.91 -11.68
C LEU A 71 -11.30 -9.77 -12.24
N GLU A 72 -10.55 -10.47 -11.38
CA GLU A 72 -9.40 -11.26 -11.80
C GLU A 72 -9.80 -12.35 -12.80
N GLY A 73 -9.03 -12.49 -13.87
CA GLY A 73 -9.31 -13.47 -14.93
C GLY A 73 -10.51 -13.15 -15.81
N THR A 74 -11.08 -11.94 -15.71
CA THR A 74 -12.03 -11.41 -16.72
C THR A 74 -11.27 -10.82 -17.92
N GLN A 75 -12.01 -10.49 -18.99
CA GLN A 75 -11.46 -9.85 -20.19
C GLN A 75 -11.73 -8.33 -20.20
N ILE A 76 -11.91 -7.74 -19.02
CA ILE A 76 -12.17 -6.30 -18.87
C ILE A 76 -10.91 -5.51 -19.17
N THR A 77 -11.07 -4.46 -19.97
CA THR A 77 -9.99 -3.53 -20.34
C THR A 77 -10.22 -2.10 -19.84
N VAL A 78 -11.45 -1.76 -19.45
CA VAL A 78 -11.87 -0.43 -18.99
C VAL A 78 -12.92 -0.58 -17.88
N LEU A 79 -12.83 0.27 -16.86
CA LEU A 79 -13.86 0.41 -15.82
C LEU A 79 -14.78 1.59 -16.16
N PRO A 80 -16.06 1.55 -15.78
CA PRO A 80 -16.97 2.65 -16.02
C PRO A 80 -16.63 3.88 -15.16
N ASP A 81 -16.85 5.07 -15.70
CA ASP A 81 -16.45 6.34 -15.08
C ASP A 81 -17.05 6.56 -13.68
N ASN A 82 -18.27 6.05 -13.45
CA ASN A 82 -19.02 6.21 -12.21
C ASN A 82 -18.98 4.95 -11.32
N LEU A 83 -17.98 4.08 -11.49
CA LEU A 83 -17.85 2.88 -10.68
C LEU A 83 -17.67 3.25 -9.19
N SER A 84 -18.54 2.73 -8.34
CA SER A 84 -18.44 2.88 -6.88
C SER A 84 -18.28 1.50 -6.22
N VAL A 85 -17.17 1.32 -5.49
CA VAL A 85 -16.87 0.11 -4.72
C VAL A 85 -16.67 0.48 -3.25
N GLY A 86 -17.59 0.04 -2.39
CA GLY A 86 -17.52 0.33 -0.95
C GLY A 86 -16.42 -0.44 -0.22
N GLY A 87 -16.05 -1.62 -0.74
CA GLY A 87 -14.96 -2.45 -0.24
C GLY A 87 -13.71 -2.38 -1.11
N SER A 88 -13.05 -3.53 -1.28
CA SER A 88 -11.82 -3.66 -2.07
C SER A 88 -12.11 -3.91 -3.55
N LEU A 89 -11.23 -3.44 -4.43
CA LEU A 89 -11.29 -3.64 -5.88
C LEU A 89 -10.11 -4.49 -6.34
N TYR A 90 -10.40 -5.68 -6.89
CA TYR A 90 -9.38 -6.63 -7.33
C TYR A 90 -9.27 -6.66 -8.85
N LEU A 91 -8.19 -6.07 -9.38
CA LEU A 91 -7.90 -5.96 -10.81
C LEU A 91 -6.63 -6.74 -11.22
N ARG A 92 -6.07 -7.52 -10.29
CA ARG A 92 -4.82 -8.25 -10.51
C ARG A 92 -4.86 -9.08 -11.80
N GLY A 93 -3.86 -8.88 -12.65
CA GLY A 93 -3.71 -9.59 -13.92
C GLY A 93 -4.80 -9.32 -14.96
N THR A 94 -5.61 -8.28 -14.78
CA THR A 94 -6.53 -7.81 -15.84
C THR A 94 -5.78 -6.98 -16.89
N GLN A 95 -6.41 -6.76 -18.04
CA GLN A 95 -5.86 -5.98 -19.16
C GLN A 95 -6.15 -4.48 -19.04
N ILE A 96 -6.47 -4.00 -17.84
CA ILE A 96 -6.73 -2.58 -17.59
C ILE A 96 -5.44 -1.78 -17.76
N THR A 97 -5.58 -0.64 -18.42
CA THR A 97 -4.49 0.31 -18.71
C THR A 97 -4.70 1.68 -18.07
N VAL A 98 -5.95 2.03 -17.73
CA VAL A 98 -6.35 3.32 -17.15
C VAL A 98 -7.46 3.07 -16.12
N LEU A 99 -7.43 3.81 -15.01
CA LEU A 99 -8.51 3.86 -14.03
C LEU A 99 -9.36 5.12 -14.26
N PRO A 100 -10.66 5.10 -13.91
CA PRO A 100 -11.51 6.29 -13.96
C PRO A 100 -10.99 7.44 -13.09
N ASP A 101 -11.13 8.67 -13.57
CA ASP A 101 -10.67 9.88 -12.87
C ASP A 101 -11.27 10.04 -11.47
N ASN A 102 -12.52 9.61 -11.29
CA ASN A 102 -13.27 9.72 -10.03
C ASN A 102 -13.33 8.41 -9.23
N LEU A 103 -12.45 7.45 -9.52
CA LEU A 103 -12.45 6.18 -8.81
C LEU A 103 -12.15 6.38 -7.31
N SER A 104 -13.08 5.92 -6.47
CA SER A 104 -12.91 5.85 -5.02
C SER A 104 -13.06 4.41 -4.55
N VAL A 105 -12.09 3.92 -3.77
CA VAL A 105 -12.08 2.55 -3.21
C VAL A 105 -12.06 2.65 -1.70
N GLY A 106 -13.15 2.24 -1.06
CA GLY A 106 -13.27 2.28 0.41
C GLY A 106 -12.32 1.32 1.12
N GLY A 107 -11.98 0.20 0.48
CA GLY A 107 -11.02 -0.79 0.94
C GLY A 107 -9.68 -0.72 0.21
N SER A 108 -9.16 -1.88 -0.18
CA SER A 108 -7.87 -2.04 -0.86
C SER A 108 -8.02 -2.09 -2.38
N LEU A 109 -7.02 -1.62 -3.12
CA LEU A 109 -6.93 -1.64 -4.57
C LEU A 109 -5.75 -2.51 -5.02
N TYR A 110 -6.04 -3.57 -5.77
CA TYR A 110 -5.07 -4.56 -6.25
C TYR A 110 -4.85 -4.38 -7.76
N LEU A 111 -3.69 -3.83 -8.16
CA LEU A 111 -3.33 -3.55 -9.56
C LEU A 111 -2.17 -4.40 -10.06
N GLU A 112 -1.71 -5.38 -9.30
CA GLU A 112 -0.52 -6.16 -9.62
C GLU A 112 -0.67 -6.85 -10.98
N GLY A 113 0.35 -6.74 -11.83
CA GLY A 113 0.35 -7.33 -13.17
C GLY A 113 -0.64 -6.71 -14.17
N THR A 114 -1.27 -5.58 -13.85
CA THR A 114 -1.98 -4.76 -14.85
C THR A 114 -1.00 -3.96 -15.71
N GLN A 115 -1.49 -3.35 -16.79
CA GLN A 115 -0.69 -2.51 -17.69
C GLN A 115 -0.86 -1.01 -17.39
N ILE A 116 -1.22 -0.67 -16.14
CA ILE A 116 -1.37 0.71 -15.69
C ILE A 116 -0.01 1.40 -15.65
N THR A 117 -0.01 2.64 -16.14
CA THR A 117 1.16 3.53 -16.18
C THR A 117 0.96 4.81 -15.35
N VAL A 118 -0.29 5.20 -15.09
CA VAL A 118 -0.67 6.42 -14.37
C VAL A 118 -1.87 6.12 -13.49
N LEU A 119 -1.90 6.69 -12.28
CA LEU A 119 -3.06 6.68 -11.40
C LEU A 119 -3.83 8.00 -11.53
N PRO A 120 -5.16 8.01 -11.31
CA PRO A 120 -5.95 9.25 -11.28
C PRO A 120 -5.44 10.25 -10.25
N ASP A 121 -5.48 11.55 -10.59
CA ASP A 121 -4.99 12.63 -9.73
C ASP A 121 -5.66 12.67 -8.34
N ASN A 122 -6.94 12.29 -8.28
CA ASN A 122 -7.77 12.31 -7.07
C ASN A 122 -7.99 10.91 -6.46
N LEU A 123 -7.16 9.93 -6.81
CA LEU A 123 -7.31 8.57 -6.29
C LEU A 123 -7.17 8.55 -4.76
N SER A 124 -8.18 8.00 -4.10
CA SER A 124 -8.18 7.73 -2.66
C SER A 124 -8.41 6.25 -2.40
N VAL A 125 -7.55 5.65 -1.56
CA VAL A 125 -7.62 4.24 -1.17
C VAL A 125 -7.66 4.16 0.36
N GLY A 126 -8.78 3.71 0.90
CA GLY A 126 -8.98 3.61 2.35
C GLY A 126 -8.09 2.53 3.00
N GLY A 127 -7.79 1.46 2.28
CA GLY A 127 -6.97 0.34 2.72
C GLY A 127 -5.59 0.31 2.08
N TYR A 128 -5.28 -0.79 1.40
CA TYR A 128 -3.96 -1.07 0.82
C TYR A 128 -3.96 -0.80 -0.69
N LEU A 129 -2.85 -0.27 -1.20
CA LEU A 129 -2.63 -0.04 -2.63
C LEU A 129 -1.45 -0.90 -3.10
N TYR A 130 -1.75 -1.89 -3.93
CA TYR A 130 -0.76 -2.81 -4.49
C TYR A 130 -0.46 -2.43 -5.94
N LEU A 131 0.75 -1.89 -6.18
CA LEU A 131 1.24 -1.48 -7.50
C LEU A 131 2.38 -2.36 -8.00
N GLU A 132 2.65 -3.46 -7.31
CA GLU A 132 3.81 -4.31 -7.58
C GLU A 132 3.82 -4.82 -9.03
N GLY A 133 4.95 -4.62 -9.72
CA GLY A 133 5.13 -5.02 -11.11
C GLY A 133 4.27 -4.26 -12.14
N THR A 134 3.65 -3.13 -11.76
CA THR A 134 3.03 -2.20 -12.72
C THR A 134 4.09 -1.31 -13.39
N GLN A 135 3.71 -0.61 -14.46
CA GLN A 135 4.60 0.28 -15.22
C GLN A 135 4.49 1.74 -14.76
N ILE A 136 4.09 1.95 -13.50
CA ILE A 136 3.99 3.29 -12.90
C ILE A 136 5.38 3.90 -12.75
N THR A 137 5.49 5.16 -13.17
CA THR A 137 6.71 5.97 -13.05
C THR A 137 6.54 7.16 -12.11
N VAL A 138 5.29 7.59 -11.86
CA VAL A 138 4.94 8.76 -11.04
C VAL A 138 3.65 8.46 -10.28
N LEU A 139 3.56 8.90 -9.02
CA LEU A 139 2.32 8.89 -8.24
C LEU A 139 1.66 10.27 -8.27
N PRO A 140 0.32 10.34 -8.13
CA PRO A 140 -0.40 11.59 -7.99
C PRO A 140 0.08 12.42 -6.79
N ASP A 141 0.15 13.74 -6.95
CA ASP A 141 0.62 14.68 -5.91
C ASP A 141 -0.16 14.56 -4.60
N ASN A 142 -1.46 14.24 -4.69
CA ASN A 142 -2.38 14.15 -3.54
C ASN A 142 -2.75 12.70 -3.17
N LEU A 143 -1.95 11.72 -3.58
CA LEU A 143 -2.23 10.32 -3.28
C LEU A 143 -2.25 10.09 -1.76
N SER A 144 -3.38 9.59 -1.27
CA SER A 144 -3.56 9.19 0.13
C SER A 144 -3.89 7.70 0.22
N VAL A 145 -3.08 6.97 0.99
CA VAL A 145 -3.28 5.54 1.26
C VAL A 145 -3.45 5.33 2.77
N GLY A 146 -4.65 4.91 3.18
CA GLY A 146 -4.96 4.74 4.61
C GLY A 146 -4.17 3.62 5.28
N GLY A 147 -3.75 2.61 4.52
CA GLY A 147 -2.96 1.49 5.00
C GLY A 147 -1.58 1.41 4.34
N TYR A 148 -1.39 0.42 3.46
CA TYR A 148 -0.09 -0.01 2.96
C TYR A 148 0.04 0.30 1.48
N LEU A 149 1.19 0.82 1.06
CA LEU A 149 1.52 1.16 -0.33
C LEU A 149 2.70 0.30 -0.77
N TYR A 150 2.46 -0.57 -1.75
CA TYR A 150 3.47 -1.47 -2.29
C TYR A 150 3.92 -1.02 -3.69
N LEU A 151 5.17 -0.56 -3.81
CA LEU A 151 5.76 -0.03 -5.05
C LEU A 151 6.88 -0.91 -5.62
N ARG A 152 7.15 -2.06 -5.00
CA ARG A 152 8.20 -2.99 -5.45
C ARG A 152 8.06 -3.34 -6.93
N GLY A 153 9.17 -3.25 -7.66
CA GLY A 153 9.21 -3.58 -9.09
C GLY A 153 8.47 -2.61 -10.01
N THR A 154 8.07 -1.43 -9.51
CA THR A 154 7.66 -0.30 -10.36
C THR A 154 8.88 0.47 -10.88
N GLN A 155 8.67 1.38 -11.84
CA GLN A 155 9.71 2.24 -12.41
C GLN A 155 9.73 3.64 -11.75
N ILE A 156 9.24 3.73 -10.51
CA ILE A 156 9.18 4.99 -9.79
C ILE A 156 10.58 5.49 -9.40
N THR A 157 10.81 6.78 -9.58
CA THR A 157 12.09 7.45 -9.26
C THR A 157 11.94 8.56 -8.23
N VAL A 158 10.72 9.08 -8.02
CA VAL A 158 10.39 10.18 -7.11
C VAL A 158 9.04 9.89 -6.46
N LEU A 159 8.92 10.22 -5.18
CA LEU A 159 7.65 10.27 -4.47
C LEU A 159 7.11 11.71 -4.46
N PRO A 160 5.78 11.90 -4.44
CA PRO A 160 5.19 13.23 -4.33
C PRO A 160 5.44 13.80 -2.93
N ASP A 161 5.61 15.12 -2.84
CA ASP A 161 5.97 15.81 -1.59
C ASP A 161 4.93 15.64 -0.48
N ASN A 162 3.66 15.49 -0.85
CA ASN A 162 2.54 15.35 0.08
C ASN A 162 2.07 13.89 0.27
N LEU A 163 2.90 12.90 -0.10
CA LEU A 163 2.56 11.49 0.07
C LEU A 163 2.27 11.17 1.54
N SER A 164 1.10 10.61 1.82
CA SER A 164 0.72 10.12 3.14
C SER A 164 0.35 8.65 3.09
N VAL A 165 1.04 7.85 3.91
CA VAL A 165 0.82 6.41 4.04
C VAL A 165 0.59 6.08 5.52
N GLY A 166 -0.62 5.61 5.85
CA GLY A 166 -1.02 5.37 7.24
C GLY A 166 -0.30 4.19 7.90
N GLY A 167 0.25 3.26 7.12
CA GLY A 167 0.83 2.01 7.63
C GLY A 167 2.21 1.68 7.09
N TYR A 168 2.31 1.01 5.94
CA TYR A 168 3.57 0.48 5.43
C TYR A 168 3.86 1.06 4.05
N LEU A 169 5.07 1.55 3.83
CA LEU A 169 5.53 2.01 2.53
C LEU A 169 6.67 1.09 2.06
N ASP A 170 6.40 0.30 1.03
CA ASP A 170 7.36 -0.59 0.39
C ASP A 170 8.00 0.07 -0.84
N LEU A 171 9.25 0.49 -0.73
CA LEU A 171 10.06 0.99 -1.85
C LEU A 171 11.15 -0.01 -2.24
N GLU A 172 11.07 -1.27 -1.79
CA GLU A 172 12.13 -2.26 -1.98
C GLU A 172 12.47 -2.41 -3.48
N GLY A 173 13.75 -2.23 -3.81
CA GLY A 173 14.27 -2.37 -5.17
C GLY A 173 13.79 -1.33 -6.18
N THR A 174 13.13 -0.26 -5.75
CA THR A 174 12.76 0.86 -6.63
C THR A 174 13.99 1.71 -7.00
N GLN A 175 13.85 2.56 -8.02
CA GLN A 175 14.94 3.44 -8.50
C GLN A 175 14.94 4.81 -7.81
N ILE A 176 14.33 4.91 -6.63
CA ILE A 176 14.28 6.15 -5.85
C ILE A 176 15.68 6.49 -5.33
N THR A 177 16.06 7.75 -5.50
CA THR A 177 17.35 8.30 -5.04
C THR A 177 17.20 9.27 -3.88
N VAL A 178 16.02 9.87 -3.70
CA VAL A 178 15.73 10.90 -2.70
C VAL A 178 14.30 10.70 -2.19
N LEU A 179 14.11 10.84 -0.88
CA LEU A 179 12.79 10.89 -0.25
C LEU A 179 12.35 12.36 -0.07
N PRO A 180 11.04 12.66 -0.10
CA PRO A 180 10.53 13.97 0.28
C PRO A 180 10.96 14.37 1.69
N ASP A 181 11.24 15.65 1.89
CA ASP A 181 11.76 16.17 3.16
C ASP A 181 10.86 15.83 4.36
N ASN A 182 9.54 15.90 4.17
CA ASN A 182 8.52 15.71 5.20
C ASN A 182 7.78 14.36 5.06
N LEU A 183 8.42 13.34 4.49
CA LEU A 183 7.79 12.03 4.33
C LEU A 183 7.38 11.47 5.69
N SER A 184 6.10 11.15 5.83
CA SER A 184 5.53 10.54 7.03
C SER A 184 4.88 9.20 6.70
N VAL A 185 5.33 8.16 7.40
CA VAL A 185 4.79 6.80 7.30
C VAL A 185 4.32 6.37 8.68
N GLY A 186 3.02 6.11 8.83
CA GLY A 186 2.42 5.80 10.14
C GLY A 186 2.90 4.49 10.78
N GLY A 187 3.52 3.61 10.00
CA GLY A 187 4.12 2.36 10.45
C GLY A 187 5.52 2.16 9.87
N SER A 188 5.73 1.11 9.07
CA SER A 188 7.09 0.73 8.63
C SER A 188 7.44 1.28 7.25
N LEU A 189 8.74 1.51 7.00
CA LEU A 189 9.28 1.99 5.73
C LEU A 189 10.40 1.05 5.28
N ASP A 190 10.29 0.52 4.06
CA ASP A 190 11.32 -0.31 3.45
C ASP A 190 12.01 0.40 2.29
N LEU A 191 13.31 0.64 2.45
CA LEU A 191 14.19 1.31 1.49
C LEU A 191 15.28 0.38 0.95
N ARG A 192 15.22 -0.93 1.24
CA ARG A 192 16.26 -1.87 0.80
C ARG A 192 16.31 -1.94 -0.73
N GLY A 193 17.51 -2.02 -1.28
CA GLY A 193 17.74 -2.03 -2.72
C GLY A 193 17.39 -0.73 -3.44
N THR A 194 17.13 0.37 -2.73
CA THR A 194 17.01 1.71 -3.32
C THR A 194 18.37 2.37 -3.49
N GLN A 195 18.41 3.50 -4.20
CA GLN A 195 19.62 4.28 -4.45
C GLN A 195 19.73 5.50 -3.53
N ILE A 196 19.07 5.44 -2.37
CA ILE A 196 19.07 6.51 -1.37
C ILE A 196 20.43 6.56 -0.67
N THR A 197 21.03 7.75 -0.63
CA THR A 197 22.33 7.98 0.03
C THR A 197 22.25 8.86 1.28
N VAL A 198 21.08 9.45 1.56
CA VAL A 198 20.81 10.33 2.70
C VAL A 198 19.34 10.18 3.09
N LEU A 199 19.04 10.02 4.38
CA LEU A 199 17.68 10.15 4.91
C LEU A 199 17.34 11.64 5.14
N PRO A 200 16.12 12.12 4.81
CA PRO A 200 15.76 13.53 4.96
C PRO A 200 15.58 13.93 6.43
N ASP A 201 15.73 15.24 6.71
CA ASP A 201 15.72 15.76 8.09
C ASP A 201 14.38 15.53 8.81
N ASN A 202 13.24 15.66 8.13
CA ASN A 202 11.92 15.51 8.74
C ASN A 202 11.26 14.15 8.46
N LEU A 203 12.06 13.11 8.22
CA LEU A 203 11.55 11.75 8.06
C LEU A 203 10.85 11.29 9.34
N SER A 204 9.59 10.88 9.23
CA SER A 204 8.81 10.29 10.32
C SER A 204 8.37 8.87 9.97
N VAL A 205 8.71 7.91 10.83
CA VAL A 205 8.35 6.50 10.68
C VAL A 205 7.78 6.04 12.02
N GLY A 206 6.53 5.58 12.03
CA GLY A 206 5.84 5.14 13.25
C GLY A 206 6.20 3.73 13.70
N GLY A 207 7.00 3.00 12.92
CA GLY A 207 7.37 1.61 13.16
C GLY A 207 8.79 1.29 12.69
N SER A 208 8.92 0.23 11.88
CA SER A 208 10.24 -0.30 11.51
C SER A 208 10.84 0.43 10.31
N LEU A 209 12.15 0.64 10.32
CA LEU A 209 12.90 1.17 9.18
C LEU A 209 13.84 0.08 8.65
N TYR A 210 13.69 -0.29 7.38
CA TYR A 210 14.54 -1.28 6.71
C TYR A 210 15.42 -0.59 5.67
N LEU A 211 16.74 -0.76 5.80
CA LEU A 211 17.75 -0.05 5.01
C LEU A 211 18.81 -1.02 4.50
N ASP A 212 19.49 -0.62 3.41
CA ASP A 212 20.86 -1.05 3.10
C ASP A 212 21.81 0.06 3.56
N PRO A 213 22.23 0.07 4.83
CA PRO A 213 22.87 1.23 5.46
C PRO A 213 24.26 1.56 4.91
N GLN A 214 24.88 0.64 4.16
CA GLN A 214 26.26 0.74 3.69
C GLN A 214 26.50 1.95 2.78
N HIS A 215 25.45 2.45 2.13
CA HIS A 215 25.51 3.56 1.17
C HIS A 215 24.85 4.84 1.70
N ILE A 216 24.30 4.82 2.93
CA ILE A 216 23.62 5.96 3.52
C ILE A 216 24.61 6.75 4.40
N SER A 217 24.90 7.98 3.99
CA SER A 217 25.96 8.80 4.57
C SER A 217 25.64 9.31 5.98
N ASN A 218 24.38 9.64 6.26
CA ASN A 218 23.92 10.08 7.58
C ASN A 218 23.39 8.94 8.46
N VAL A 219 23.80 7.69 8.18
CA VAL A 219 23.47 6.52 9.01
C VAL A 219 24.73 5.77 9.43
N SER A 220 24.70 5.22 10.64
CA SER A 220 25.59 4.15 11.12
C SER A 220 24.74 3.00 11.66
N TYR A 221 25.33 1.82 11.82
CA TYR A 221 24.55 0.65 12.22
C TYR A 221 25.36 -0.41 12.96
N ARG A 222 24.66 -1.29 13.67
CA ARG A 222 25.19 -2.51 14.28
C ARG A 222 24.22 -3.65 13.99
N GLU A 223 24.76 -4.76 13.47
CA GLU A 223 23.99 -5.98 13.22
C GLU A 223 24.09 -6.93 14.42
N ASN A 224 23.23 -7.95 14.44
CA ASN A 224 23.28 -9.04 15.42
C ASN A 224 23.25 -8.56 16.88
N CYS A 225 22.55 -7.46 17.17
CA CYS A 225 22.44 -6.88 18.49
C CYS A 225 21.46 -7.66 19.37
N GLY A 226 21.90 -8.01 20.57
CA GLY A 226 21.11 -8.70 21.59
C GLY A 226 20.61 -10.08 21.17
N TYR A 227 19.73 -10.65 21.98
CA TYR A 227 19.22 -12.02 21.79
C TYR A 227 18.39 -12.19 20.51
N SER A 228 17.74 -11.14 20.04
CA SER A 228 16.89 -11.18 18.83
C SER A 228 17.65 -10.90 17.54
N SER A 229 18.99 -10.81 17.60
CA SER A 229 19.87 -10.54 16.46
C SER A 229 19.40 -9.35 15.62
N ARG A 230 18.99 -8.26 16.28
CA ARG A 230 18.44 -7.08 15.60
C ARG A 230 19.55 -6.27 14.95
N THR A 231 19.20 -5.58 13.87
CA THR A 231 19.99 -4.44 13.40
C THR A 231 19.50 -3.18 14.10
N ILE A 232 20.43 -2.42 14.66
CA ILE A 232 20.20 -1.08 15.19
C ILE A 232 20.83 -0.09 14.21
N TYR A 233 20.06 0.92 13.83
CA TYR A 233 20.56 2.05 13.05
C TYR A 233 20.60 3.29 13.94
N SER A 234 21.63 4.12 13.76
CA SER A 234 21.57 5.53 14.15
C SER A 234 21.53 6.38 12.89
N ALA A 235 20.63 7.36 12.84
CA ALA A 235 20.52 8.34 11.77
C ALA A 235 20.69 9.75 12.32
N TRP A 236 21.39 10.62 11.59
CA TRP A 236 21.47 12.05 11.88
C TRP A 236 20.46 12.81 11.01
N MET A 237 19.48 13.42 11.65
CA MET A 237 18.36 14.12 11.01
C MET A 237 17.77 15.14 11.97
N ASP A 238 17.34 16.29 11.45
CA ASP A 238 16.78 17.40 12.24
C ASP A 238 17.70 17.80 13.41
N ASN A 239 18.99 17.95 13.12
CA ASN A 239 20.04 18.26 14.09
C ASN A 239 20.08 17.36 15.34
N ASN A 240 19.61 16.11 15.21
CA ASN A 240 19.56 15.16 16.30
C ASN A 240 19.87 13.73 15.82
N PHE A 241 20.23 12.85 16.75
CA PHE A 241 20.35 11.43 16.49
C PHE A 241 19.01 10.73 16.71
N LYS A 242 18.60 9.95 15.72
CA LYS A 242 17.50 9.00 15.81
C LYS A 242 18.03 7.58 15.81
N ILE A 243 17.40 6.71 16.59
CA ILE A 243 17.66 5.28 16.65
C ILE A 243 16.49 4.55 16.01
N ALA A 244 16.79 3.61 15.13
CA ALA A 244 15.82 2.69 14.57
C ALA A 244 16.20 1.24 14.93
N ALA A 245 15.29 0.51 15.56
CA ALA A 245 15.55 -0.86 16.01
C ALA A 245 14.25 -1.66 16.17
N GLY A 246 14.01 -2.65 15.31
CA GLY A 246 12.72 -3.35 15.30
C GLY A 246 11.60 -2.38 14.96
N CYS A 247 10.54 -2.35 15.78
CA CYS A 247 9.40 -1.43 15.62
C CYS A 247 9.60 -0.05 16.29
N PHE A 248 10.83 0.28 16.68
CA PHE A 248 11.17 1.56 17.31
C PHE A 248 11.83 2.49 16.30
N PHE A 249 11.41 3.75 16.30
CA PHE A 249 12.07 4.87 15.64
C PHE A 249 11.92 6.14 16.50
N GLY A 250 13.02 6.66 17.05
CA GLY A 250 12.95 7.76 18.03
C GLY A 250 14.32 8.24 18.49
N THR A 251 14.38 9.07 19.52
CA THR A 251 15.64 9.55 20.13
C THR A 251 16.33 8.44 20.93
N LEU A 252 17.60 8.68 21.33
CA LEU A 252 18.32 7.75 22.20
C LEU A 252 17.61 7.52 23.54
N ASN A 253 17.13 8.58 24.20
CA ASN A 253 16.46 8.45 25.50
C ASN A 253 15.19 7.61 25.38
N GLU A 254 14.35 7.89 24.38
CA GLU A 254 13.14 7.10 24.10
C GLU A 254 13.47 5.63 23.78
N PHE A 255 14.60 5.38 23.10
CA PHE A 255 15.07 4.02 22.81
C PHE A 255 15.48 3.29 24.09
N GLU A 256 16.27 3.94 24.94
CA GLU A 256 16.73 3.34 26.20
C GLU A 256 15.55 3.03 27.13
N ASP A 257 14.56 3.93 27.21
CA ASP A 257 13.32 3.71 27.95
C ASP A 257 12.53 2.51 27.38
N ALA A 258 12.34 2.45 26.06
CA ALA A 258 11.64 1.33 25.40
C ALA A 258 12.36 -0.02 25.59
N VAL A 259 13.70 0.00 25.64
CA VAL A 259 14.51 -1.19 25.94
C VAL A 259 14.29 -1.64 27.38
N ASP A 260 14.24 -0.73 28.35
CA ASP A 260 14.00 -1.05 29.76
C ASP A 260 12.60 -1.58 30.04
N GLU A 261 11.61 -1.18 29.24
CA GLU A 261 10.26 -1.75 29.29
C GLU A 261 10.22 -3.21 28.80
N SER A 262 11.11 -3.58 27.88
CA SER A 262 11.06 -4.86 27.16
C SER A 262 12.11 -5.88 27.62
N TYR A 263 13.23 -5.41 28.16
CA TYR A 263 14.43 -6.21 28.47
C TYR A 263 14.99 -5.81 29.84
N SER A 264 15.85 -6.66 30.42
CA SER A 264 16.55 -6.34 31.68
C SER A 264 17.95 -6.93 31.71
N GLY A 265 18.78 -6.43 32.64
CA GLY A 265 20.15 -6.90 32.88
C GLY A 265 21.06 -6.71 31.66
N ASP A 266 22.01 -7.64 31.48
CA ASP A 266 23.03 -7.56 30.43
C ASP A 266 22.45 -7.46 29.01
N ALA A 267 21.26 -8.01 28.78
CA ALA A 267 20.59 -7.94 27.48
C ALA A 267 20.10 -6.52 27.16
N ALA A 268 19.52 -5.82 28.14
CA ALA A 268 19.09 -4.42 27.98
C ALA A 268 20.32 -3.53 27.73
N GLU A 269 21.36 -3.66 28.55
CA GLU A 269 22.58 -2.86 28.40
C GLU A 269 23.29 -3.14 27.07
N ALA A 270 23.27 -4.38 26.55
CA ALA A 270 23.83 -4.67 25.23
C ALA A 270 23.12 -3.91 24.10
N TYR A 271 21.78 -3.78 24.14
CA TYR A 271 21.03 -2.99 23.15
C TYR A 271 21.34 -1.50 23.26
N LYS A 272 21.32 -0.94 24.48
CA LYS A 272 21.61 0.48 24.71
C LYS A 272 23.04 0.83 24.30
N GLN A 273 24.01 -0.01 24.66
CA GLN A 273 25.40 0.20 24.29
C GLN A 273 25.59 0.17 22.77
N ALA A 274 24.95 -0.77 22.07
CA ALA A 274 25.00 -0.82 20.61
C ALA A 274 24.44 0.45 19.95
N ALA A 275 23.36 1.03 20.50
CA ALA A 275 22.83 2.32 20.01
C ALA A 275 23.80 3.50 20.28
N ARG A 276 24.38 3.58 21.49
CA ARG A 276 25.39 4.59 21.84
C ARG A 276 26.64 4.49 20.96
N ASP A 277 27.07 3.27 20.64
CA ASP A 277 28.19 3.00 19.74
C ASP A 277 27.88 3.47 18.31
N CYS A 278 26.65 3.23 17.82
CA CYS A 278 26.21 3.75 16.52
C CYS A 278 26.28 5.29 16.50
N ILE A 279 25.76 5.97 17.53
CA ILE A 279 25.81 7.43 17.64
C ILE A 279 27.25 7.93 17.65
N SER A 280 28.12 7.30 18.45
CA SER A 280 29.52 7.69 18.56
C SER A 280 30.26 7.57 17.22
N GLU A 281 30.04 6.48 16.49
CA GLU A 281 30.59 6.29 15.15
C GLU A 281 30.05 7.33 14.16
N LEU A 282 28.75 7.59 14.18
CA LEU A 282 28.13 8.55 13.28
C LEU A 282 28.58 9.99 13.56
N THR A 283 28.80 10.32 14.83
CA THR A 283 29.35 11.61 15.29
C THR A 283 30.72 11.86 14.65
N ILE A 284 31.60 10.86 14.70
CA ILE A 284 32.92 10.90 14.06
C ILE A 284 32.78 10.99 12.54
N LYS A 285 31.94 10.13 11.94
CA LYS A 285 31.70 10.07 10.48
C LYS A 285 31.23 11.43 9.93
N LEU A 286 30.40 12.15 10.66
CA LEU A 286 29.79 13.41 10.24
C LEU A 286 30.52 14.66 10.78
N ASN A 287 31.62 14.51 11.52
CA ASN A 287 32.32 15.59 12.22
C ASN A 287 31.37 16.47 13.05
N LYS A 288 30.46 15.84 13.81
CA LYS A 288 29.55 16.56 14.72
C LYS A 288 30.24 16.72 16.08
N SER A 289 30.09 17.92 16.67
CA SER A 289 30.66 18.32 17.96
C SER A 289 29.63 18.24 19.07
#